data_AF-A0A061A6U5-F1
#
_entry.id   AF-A0A061A6U5-F1
#
_cell.length_a   1.000
_cell.length_b   1.000
_cell.length_c   1.000
_cell.angle_alpha   90.00
_cell.angle_beta   90.00
_cell.angle_gamma   90.00
#
_symmetry.space_group_name_H-M   'P 1'
#
loop_
_entity.id
_entity.type
_entity.pdbx_description
1 polymer ?
#
loop_
_entity_poly.entity_id
_entity_poly.type
_entity_poly.pdbx_seq_one_letter_code
_entity_poly.pdbx_strand_id
1 'polypeptide(L)'
;MCWGGCVGFPLDKAVEYAKLRNPLLINDLNMQYYIQDRREVYRILQEEGVDLPRYAVLTRDPDRPEECNLVEGEDHVEVNGEVFPKPFVEKPVSAEDHNVYVYYPTSAGGGSQRLFRKIGSRSSVYSPESCVRKTGSYIYEEFMPTDGTDVKVSS
;
A
#
# COMPACT_ATOMS: atom_id res chain seq x y z
N MET A 1 0.35 34.75 9.53
CA MET A 1 1.50 34.06 8.91
C MET A 1 1.93 32.92 9.81
N CYS A 2 1.66 31.68 9.39
CA CYS A 2 2.50 30.50 9.67
C CYS A 2 2.44 29.67 8.38
N TRP A 3 3.53 29.71 7.62
CA TRP A 3 3.79 28.79 6.52
C TRP A 3 4.79 27.78 7.07
N GLY A 4 4.38 26.53 7.22
CA GLY A 4 5.24 25.44 7.71
C GLY A 4 4.42 24.18 7.91
N GLY A 5 4.57 23.22 6.99
CA GLY A 5 4.11 21.82 7.05
C GLY A 5 2.65 21.59 7.42
N CYS A 6 1.84 21.00 6.53
CA CYS A 6 0.55 20.45 6.95
C CYS A 6 0.81 19.37 8.01
N VAL A 7 0.68 19.71 9.30
CA VAL A 7 0.57 18.72 10.37
C VAL A 7 -0.73 17.97 10.09
N GLY A 8 -0.65 16.65 9.94
CA GLY A 8 -1.82 15.79 9.70
C GLY A 8 -2.89 15.93 10.77
N PHE A 9 -4.03 15.27 10.60
CA PHE A 9 -5.10 15.30 11.61
C PHE A 9 -4.57 14.79 12.97
N PRO A 10 -4.72 15.55 14.08
CA PRO A 10 -4.14 15.17 15.36
C PRO A 10 -4.99 14.12 16.08
N LEU A 11 -4.89 12.86 15.63
CA LEU A 11 -5.71 11.75 16.15
C LEU A 11 -5.56 11.56 17.66
N ASP A 12 -4.36 11.76 18.22
CA ASP A 12 -4.11 11.69 19.67
C ASP A 12 -5.01 12.67 20.44
N LYS A 13 -5.15 13.91 19.95
CA LYS A 13 -6.01 14.93 20.58
C LYS A 13 -7.48 14.56 20.48
N ALA A 14 -7.90 13.93 19.39
CA ALA A 14 -9.27 13.45 19.23
C ALA A 14 -9.56 12.30 20.22
N VAL A 15 -8.62 11.38 20.41
CA VAL A 15 -8.71 10.30 21.39
C VAL A 15 -8.77 10.85 22.82
N GLU A 16 -7.90 11.81 23.17
CA GLU A 16 -7.93 12.49 24.47
C GLU A 16 -9.27 13.20 24.72
N TYR A 17 -9.78 13.90 23.71
CA TYR A 17 -11.08 14.57 23.79
C TYR A 17 -12.23 13.56 24.01
N ALA A 18 -12.24 12.45 23.27
CA ALA A 18 -13.24 11.40 23.43
C ALA A 18 -13.19 10.78 24.83
N LYS A 19 -11.99 10.53 25.38
CA LYS A 19 -11.83 10.07 26.77
C LYS A 19 -12.36 11.09 27.78
N LEU A 20 -12.10 12.39 27.57
CA LEU A 20 -12.53 13.46 28.48
C LEU A 20 -14.05 13.68 28.47
N ARG A 21 -14.67 13.61 27.29
CA ARG A 21 -16.09 13.98 27.09
C ARG A 21 -17.03 12.79 26.99
N ASN A 22 -16.49 11.59 26.82
CA ASN A 22 -17.23 10.35 26.61
C ASN A 22 -18.43 10.49 25.64
N PRO A 23 -18.24 11.11 24.45
CA PRO A 23 -19.32 11.24 23.49
C PRO A 23 -19.66 9.86 22.89
N LEU A 24 -20.85 9.74 22.31
CA LEU A 24 -21.14 8.62 21.42
C LEU A 24 -20.23 8.71 20.18
N LEU A 25 -19.37 7.71 19.99
CA LEU A 25 -18.49 7.63 18.82
C LEU A 25 -19.20 6.88 17.69
N ILE A 26 -19.35 7.54 16.54
CA ILE A 26 -19.88 6.90 15.32
C ILE A 26 -18.82 5.97 14.70
N ASN A 27 -17.56 6.42 14.69
CA ASN A 27 -16.41 5.64 14.25
C ASN A 27 -15.43 5.51 15.40
N ASP A 28 -14.89 4.31 15.61
CA ASP A 28 -13.84 4.10 16.61
C ASP A 28 -12.58 4.88 16.23
N LEU A 29 -12.04 5.67 17.16
CA LEU A 29 -10.87 6.51 16.92
C LEU A 29 -9.57 5.71 16.94
N ASN A 30 -9.47 4.66 17.74
CA ASN A 30 -8.25 3.86 17.84
C ASN A 30 -8.08 2.97 16.59
N MET A 31 -9.18 2.49 16.02
CA MET A 31 -9.16 1.75 14.75
C MET A 31 -8.56 2.57 13.59
N GLN A 32 -8.60 3.90 13.67
CA GLN A 32 -8.00 4.78 12.65
C GLN A 32 -6.47 4.70 12.60
N TYR A 33 -5.78 4.28 13.66
CA TYR A 33 -4.33 4.02 13.59
C TYR A 33 -4.04 2.76 12.76
N TYR A 34 -4.84 1.70 12.93
CA TYR A 34 -4.69 0.47 12.14
C TYR A 34 -4.95 0.70 10.66
N ILE A 35 -5.93 1.55 10.32
CA ILE A 35 -6.25 1.89 8.91
C ILE A 35 -5.07 2.59 8.20
N GLN A 36 -4.16 3.24 8.94
CA GLN A 36 -2.99 3.92 8.36
C GLN A 36 -1.88 2.94 7.93
N ASP A 37 -1.92 1.69 8.41
CA ASP A 37 -0.96 0.64 8.07
C ASP A 37 -1.65 -0.47 7.27
N ARG A 38 -1.28 -0.62 6.00
CA ARG A 38 -1.87 -1.64 5.12
C ARG A 38 -1.67 -3.05 5.64
N ARG A 39 -0.61 -3.30 6.41
CA ARG A 39 -0.33 -4.63 7.00
C ARG A 39 -1.40 -4.98 8.03
N GLU A 40 -1.77 -4.04 8.87
CA GLU A 40 -2.82 -4.20 9.87
C GLU A 40 -4.20 -4.34 9.22
N VAL A 41 -4.48 -3.55 8.18
CA VAL A 41 -5.71 -3.69 7.39
C VAL A 41 -5.83 -5.10 6.82
N TYR A 42 -4.77 -5.61 6.18
CA TYR A 42 -4.78 -6.95 5.57
C TYR A 42 -4.92 -8.04 6.63
N ARG A 43 -4.22 -7.91 7.76
CA ARG A 43 -4.33 -8.84 8.90
C ARG A 43 -5.77 -8.95 9.40
N ILE A 44 -6.43 -7.81 9.65
CA ILE A 44 -7.83 -7.79 10.11
C ILE A 44 -8.77 -8.41 9.07
N LEU A 45 -8.59 -8.10 7.78
CA LEU A 45 -9.41 -8.68 6.71
C LEU A 45 -9.25 -10.21 6.62
N GLN A 46 -8.02 -10.73 6.78
CA GLN A 46 -7.78 -12.18 6.83
C GLN A 46 -8.43 -12.83 8.06
N GLU A 47 -8.32 -12.22 9.24
CA GLU A 47 -8.90 -12.73 10.48
C GLU A 47 -10.43 -12.84 10.40
N GLU A 48 -11.06 -11.90 9.69
CA GLU A 48 -12.51 -11.89 9.45
C GLU A 48 -12.93 -12.76 8.25
N GLY A 49 -11.99 -13.46 7.59
CA GLY A 49 -12.29 -14.34 6.46
C GLY A 49 -12.74 -13.60 5.20
N VAL A 50 -12.32 -12.34 5.02
CA VAL A 50 -12.55 -11.57 3.79
C VAL A 50 -11.53 -11.98 2.74
N ASP A 51 -12.00 -12.31 1.54
CA ASP A 51 -11.14 -12.65 0.42
C ASP A 51 -10.21 -11.49 0.04
N LEU A 52 -8.92 -11.80 -0.10
CA LEU A 52 -7.86 -10.89 -0.51
C LEU A 52 -7.02 -11.53 -1.62
N PRO A 53 -6.38 -10.72 -2.49
CA PRO A 53 -5.31 -11.23 -3.34
C PRO A 53 -4.20 -11.84 -2.49
N ARG A 54 -3.55 -12.89 -3.00
CA ARG A 54 -2.35 -13.43 -2.33
C ARG A 54 -1.30 -12.35 -2.24
N TYR A 55 -0.68 -12.20 -1.08
CA TYR A 55 0.27 -11.13 -0.80
C TYR A 55 1.38 -11.57 0.14
N ALA A 56 2.51 -10.86 0.08
CA ALA A 56 3.61 -10.96 1.02
C ALA A 56 4.09 -9.56 1.44
N VAL A 57 4.52 -9.42 2.69
CA VAL A 57 5.04 -8.16 3.23
C VAL A 57 6.57 -8.19 3.24
N LEU A 58 7.19 -7.25 2.53
CA LEU A 58 8.62 -7.02 2.59
C LEU A 58 8.91 -5.83 3.52
N THR A 59 9.45 -6.14 4.69
CA THR A 59 9.96 -5.13 5.62
C THR A 59 11.45 -4.94 5.38
N ARG A 60 11.88 -3.70 5.13
CA ARG A 60 13.29 -3.35 4.97
C ARG A 60 13.75 -2.50 6.15
N ASP A 61 14.87 -2.88 6.73
CA ASP A 61 15.60 -2.04 7.66
C ASP A 61 16.17 -0.85 6.87
N PRO A 62 15.84 0.41 7.22
CA PRO A 62 16.38 1.57 6.52
C PRO A 62 17.91 1.69 6.64
N ASP A 63 18.51 1.14 7.70
CA ASP A 63 19.96 1.17 7.92
C ASP A 63 20.68 0.01 7.20
N ARG A 64 19.95 -1.07 6.86
CA ARG A 64 20.46 -2.28 6.21
C ARG A 64 19.49 -2.78 5.11
N PRO A 65 19.22 -1.97 4.08
CA PRO A 65 18.17 -2.25 3.10
C PRO A 65 18.42 -3.54 2.28
N GLU A 66 19.66 -3.95 2.13
CA GLU A 66 20.10 -5.16 1.43
C GLU A 66 19.80 -6.47 2.18
N GLU A 67 19.47 -6.44 3.47
CA GLU A 67 19.21 -7.65 4.27
C GLU A 67 17.78 -8.14 4.20
N CYS A 68 16.99 -7.57 3.30
CA CYS A 68 15.62 -8.01 3.08
C CYS A 68 15.57 -9.28 2.21
N ASN A 69 14.59 -10.14 2.47
CA ASN A 69 14.39 -11.38 1.71
C ASN A 69 13.63 -11.08 0.40
N LEU A 70 14.30 -10.40 -0.53
CA LEU A 70 13.80 -10.10 -1.87
C LEU A 70 14.77 -10.62 -2.93
N VAL A 71 14.29 -11.51 -3.79
CA VAL A 71 14.98 -11.90 -5.03
C VAL A 71 14.17 -11.35 -6.20
N GLU A 72 14.84 -10.69 -7.14
CA GLU A 72 14.20 -10.15 -8.34
C GLU A 72 14.70 -10.90 -9.58
N GLY A 73 13.75 -11.43 -10.35
CA GLY A 73 13.99 -11.98 -11.68
C GLY A 73 13.46 -11.04 -12.76
N GLU A 74 13.60 -11.45 -14.03
CA GLU A 74 13.13 -10.66 -15.16
C GLU A 74 11.61 -10.45 -15.14
N ASP A 75 10.85 -11.54 -14.89
CA ASP A 75 9.39 -11.58 -14.93
C ASP A 75 8.72 -12.01 -13.61
N HIS A 76 9.44 -11.93 -12.49
CA HIS A 76 8.89 -12.22 -11.16
C HIS A 76 9.70 -11.56 -10.04
N VAL A 77 9.12 -11.51 -8.85
CA VAL A 77 9.84 -11.32 -7.59
C VAL A 77 9.57 -12.47 -6.63
N GLU A 78 10.52 -12.78 -5.77
CA GLU A 78 10.35 -13.70 -4.64
C GLU A 78 10.50 -12.91 -3.34
N VAL A 79 9.46 -12.91 -2.52
CA VAL A 79 9.37 -12.14 -1.28
C VAL A 79 9.17 -13.11 -0.13
N ASN A 80 10.15 -13.23 0.76
CA ASN A 80 10.14 -14.21 1.86
C ASN A 80 9.88 -15.66 1.41
N GLY A 81 10.38 -16.05 0.23
CA GLY A 81 10.15 -17.38 -0.35
C GLY A 81 8.88 -17.51 -1.20
N GLU A 82 8.03 -16.48 -1.25
CA GLU A 82 6.82 -16.49 -2.08
C GLU A 82 7.06 -15.80 -3.43
N VAL A 83 6.75 -16.51 -4.52
CA VAL A 83 6.95 -16.02 -5.88
C VAL A 83 5.71 -15.26 -6.37
N PHE A 84 5.92 -14.08 -6.94
CA PHE A 84 4.93 -13.23 -7.60
C PHE A 84 5.34 -13.00 -9.06
N PRO A 85 4.75 -13.72 -10.03
CA PRO A 85 5.00 -13.46 -11.44
C PRO A 85 4.39 -12.12 -11.85
N LYS A 86 4.98 -11.46 -12.86
CA LYS A 86 4.38 -10.27 -13.47
C LYS A 86 3.12 -10.68 -14.27
N PRO A 87 2.02 -9.91 -14.21
CA PRO A 87 1.90 -8.67 -13.46
C PRO A 87 1.66 -8.87 -11.96
N PHE A 88 2.29 -8.02 -11.15
CA PHE A 88 2.08 -7.92 -9.71
C PHE A 88 2.01 -6.46 -9.27
N VAL A 89 1.46 -6.22 -8.07
CA VAL A 89 1.31 -4.89 -7.48
C VAL A 89 2.25 -4.73 -6.30
N GLU A 90 2.86 -3.55 -6.17
CA GLU A 90 3.70 -3.15 -5.04
C GLU A 90 3.11 -1.90 -4.36
N LYS A 91 2.66 -2.06 -3.12
CA LYS A 91 2.03 -1.00 -2.32
C LYS A 91 2.93 -0.59 -1.16
N PRO A 92 3.15 0.71 -0.89
CA PRO A 92 3.76 1.16 0.36
C PRO A 92 3.00 0.62 1.56
N VAL A 93 3.70 0.20 2.63
CA VAL A 93 3.03 -0.25 3.86
C VAL A 93 2.17 0.85 4.50
N SER A 94 2.53 2.12 4.30
CA SER A 94 1.68 3.25 4.68
C SER A 94 0.47 3.34 3.75
N ALA A 95 -0.74 3.33 4.33
CA ALA A 95 -1.98 3.54 3.59
C ALA A 95 -2.16 4.98 3.10
N GLU A 96 -1.47 5.94 3.73
CA GLU A 96 -1.46 7.35 3.32
C GLU A 96 -0.57 7.59 2.10
N ASP A 97 0.39 6.70 1.85
CA ASP A 97 1.18 6.72 0.61
C ASP A 97 0.41 6.01 -0.52
N HIS A 98 0.10 6.82 -1.55
CA HIS A 98 -0.68 6.42 -2.71
C HIS A 98 0.21 6.06 -3.92
N ASN A 99 1.53 6.00 -3.75
CA ASN A 99 2.48 5.61 -4.80
C ASN A 99 2.48 4.08 -4.99
N VAL A 100 1.39 3.55 -5.55
CA VAL A 100 1.21 2.11 -5.84
C VAL A 100 1.72 1.80 -7.24
N TYR A 101 2.57 0.79 -7.39
CA TYR A 101 3.15 0.43 -8.69
C TYR A 101 2.63 -0.92 -9.16
N VAL A 102 2.40 -1.05 -10.47
CA VAL A 102 2.07 -2.32 -11.13
C VAL A 102 3.20 -2.62 -12.10
N TYR A 103 3.80 -3.81 -12.04
CA TYR A 103 4.90 -4.20 -12.93
C TYR A 103 4.38 -5.14 -14.00
N TYR A 104 4.73 -4.91 -15.27
CA TYR A 104 4.21 -5.69 -16.40
C TYR A 104 5.23 -6.72 -16.90
N PRO A 105 4.77 -7.89 -17.37
CA PRO A 105 5.67 -8.90 -17.88
C PRO A 105 6.35 -8.44 -19.17
N THR A 106 7.54 -8.97 -19.46
CA THR A 106 8.29 -8.70 -20.70
C THR A 106 7.47 -9.04 -21.94
N SER A 107 6.61 -10.06 -21.88
CA SER A 107 5.67 -10.44 -22.95
C SER A 107 4.65 -9.33 -23.30
N ALA A 108 4.37 -8.41 -22.38
CA ALA A 108 3.51 -7.24 -22.58
C ALA A 108 4.30 -5.93 -22.83
N GLY A 109 5.62 -6.02 -23.06
CA GLY A 109 6.51 -4.88 -23.28
C GLY A 109 7.25 -4.39 -22.02
N GLY A 110 7.06 -5.04 -20.88
CA GLY A 110 7.73 -4.71 -19.63
C GLY A 110 7.29 -3.36 -19.04
N GLY A 111 8.15 -2.79 -18.21
CA GLY A 111 7.90 -1.51 -17.54
C GLY A 111 6.93 -1.61 -16.37
N SER A 112 6.45 -0.45 -15.93
CA SER A 112 5.56 -0.32 -14.78
C SER A 112 4.55 0.82 -14.94
N GLN A 113 3.37 0.63 -14.36
CA GLN A 113 2.41 1.71 -14.13
C GLN A 113 2.58 2.27 -12.73
N ARG A 114 2.78 3.58 -12.62
CA ARG A 114 2.98 4.27 -11.34
C ARG A 114 1.73 5.07 -11.00
N LEU A 115 0.93 4.58 -10.06
CA LEU A 115 -0.25 5.28 -9.55
C LEU A 115 0.16 6.33 -8.53
N PHE A 116 -0.63 7.39 -8.43
CA PHE A 116 -0.44 8.46 -7.46
C PHE A 116 -1.76 9.12 -7.12
N ARG A 117 -1.80 9.88 -6.01
CA ARG A 117 -2.96 10.69 -5.66
C ARG A 117 -3.29 11.64 -6.81
N LYS A 118 -4.50 11.54 -7.36
CA LYS A 118 -4.94 12.25 -8.57
C LYS A 118 -4.46 13.71 -8.62
N ILE A 119 -3.78 14.08 -9.71
CA ILE A 119 -3.34 15.43 -10.01
C ILE A 119 -3.99 15.84 -11.34
N GLY A 120 -4.93 16.78 -11.29
CA GLY A 120 -5.71 17.18 -12.46
C GLY A 120 -6.51 16.01 -13.03
N SER A 121 -6.27 15.66 -14.29
CA SER A 121 -6.93 14.54 -14.99
C SER A 121 -6.19 13.21 -14.92
N ARG A 122 -5.03 13.14 -14.24
CA ARG A 122 -4.19 11.93 -14.19
C ARG A 122 -4.15 11.32 -12.80
N SER A 123 -4.18 9.99 -12.74
CA SER A 123 -4.05 9.17 -11.52
C SER A 123 -2.91 8.16 -11.62
N SER A 124 -2.25 8.07 -12.78
CA SER A 124 -1.09 7.21 -12.99
C SER A 124 -0.28 7.66 -14.21
N VAL A 125 0.93 7.12 -14.35
CA VAL A 125 1.80 7.30 -15.51
C VAL A 125 2.60 6.03 -15.77
N TYR A 126 2.77 5.69 -17.05
CA TYR A 126 3.66 4.60 -17.46
C TYR A 126 5.13 4.99 -17.27
N SER A 127 5.96 4.02 -16.89
CA SER A 127 7.41 4.13 -16.78
C SER A 127 8.07 2.92 -17.44
N PRO A 128 9.17 3.10 -18.19
CA PRO A 128 9.92 1.97 -18.74
C PRO A 128 10.69 1.17 -17.66
N GLU A 129 10.76 1.68 -16.43
CA GLU A 129 11.41 0.99 -15.32
C GLU A 129 10.68 -0.32 -14.99
N SER A 130 11.43 -1.41 -15.02
CA SER A 130 10.93 -2.77 -14.82
C SER A 130 11.39 -3.38 -13.50
N CYS A 131 12.32 -2.71 -12.80
CA CYS A 131 12.84 -3.12 -11.51
C CYS A 131 12.03 -2.52 -10.36
N VAL A 132 11.88 -3.28 -9.28
CA VAL A 132 11.15 -2.86 -8.08
C VAL A 132 11.92 -1.83 -7.25
N ARG A 133 11.20 -1.09 -6.40
CA ARG A 133 11.81 -0.08 -5.51
C ARG A 133 12.72 -0.76 -4.49
N LYS A 134 13.89 -0.16 -4.27
CA LYS A 134 14.98 -0.73 -3.45
C LYS A 134 15.02 -0.23 -2.01
N THR A 135 14.26 0.81 -1.68
CA THR A 135 14.18 1.41 -0.34
C THR A 135 12.74 1.43 0.14
N GLY A 136 12.53 1.50 1.44
CA GLY A 136 11.19 1.46 2.05
C GLY A 136 10.62 0.04 2.16
N SER A 137 9.46 -0.08 2.80
CA SER A 137 8.78 -1.36 3.01
C SER A 137 7.49 -1.42 2.18
N TYR A 138 7.20 -2.59 1.62
CA TYR A 138 6.10 -2.77 0.67
C TYR A 138 5.32 -4.05 0.91
N ILE A 139 4.08 -4.06 0.44
CA ILE A 139 3.27 -5.25 0.21
C ILE A 139 3.36 -5.58 -1.28
N TYR A 140 3.73 -6.81 -1.60
CA TYR A 140 3.66 -7.38 -2.94
C TYR A 140 2.43 -8.27 -3.01
N GLU A 141 1.62 -8.13 -4.05
CA GLU A 141 0.39 -8.91 -4.22
C GLU A 141 0.16 -9.29 -5.68
N GLU A 142 -0.62 -10.35 -5.88
CA GLU A 142 -1.09 -10.74 -7.20
C GLU A 142 -1.93 -9.64 -7.86
N PHE A 143 -1.69 -9.40 -9.14
CA PHE A 143 -2.55 -8.52 -9.93
C PHE A 143 -3.84 -9.25 -10.25
N MET A 144 -4.97 -8.76 -9.74
CA MET A 144 -6.28 -9.32 -10.04
C MET A 144 -6.79 -8.78 -11.38
N PRO A 145 -7.02 -9.65 -12.39
CA PRO A 145 -7.60 -9.21 -13.65
C PRO A 145 -9.05 -8.74 -13.41
N THR A 146 -9.32 -7.48 -13.77
CA THR A 146 -10.68 -6.90 -13.75
C THR A 146 -11.05 -6.44 -15.16
N ASP A 147 -12.32 -6.11 -15.39
CA ASP A 147 -12.81 -5.50 -16.65
C ASP A 147 -12.36 -4.03 -16.83
N GLY A 148 -11.32 -3.61 -16.11
CA GLY A 148 -10.77 -2.25 -16.15
C GLY A 148 -11.48 -1.26 -15.22
N THR A 149 -12.33 -1.74 -14.29
CA THR A 149 -13.05 -0.90 -13.33
C THR A 149 -12.84 -1.36 -11.89
N ASP A 150 -12.59 -0.42 -11.00
CA ASP A 150 -12.60 -0.63 -9.55
C ASP A 150 -14.01 -0.41 -8.99
N VAL A 151 -14.50 -1.36 -8.18
CA VAL A 151 -15.75 -1.18 -7.43
C VAL A 151 -15.44 -0.47 -6.11
N LYS A 152 -16.07 0.69 -5.90
CA LYS A 152 -15.96 1.45 -4.65
C LYS A 152 -17.24 1.31 -3.83
N VAL A 153 -17.13 0.70 -2.65
CA VAL A 153 -18.23 0.54 -1.70
C VAL A 153 -18.16 1.67 -0.65
N SER A 154 -19.30 2.28 -0.32
CA SER A 154 -19.42 3.28 0.75
C SER A 154 -20.71 3.02 1.54
N SER A 155 -20.61 2.90 2.86
CA SER A 155 -21.73 2.78 3.81
C SER A 155 -21.93 4.07 4.60
#